data_AF-A0A6H2D2J5-F1
#
_entry.id   AF-A0A6H2D2J5-F1
#
_cell.length_a   1.000
_cell.length_b   1.000
_cell.length_c   1.000
_cell.angle_alpha   90.00
_cell.angle_beta   90.00
_cell.angle_gamma   90.00
#
_symmetry.space_group_name_H-M   'P 1'
#
loop_
_entity.id
_entity.type
_entity.pdbx_description
1 polymer ?
#
loop_
_entity_poly.entity_id
_entity_poly.type
_entity_poly.pdbx_seq_one_letter_code
_entity_poly.pdbx_strand_id
1 'polypeptide(L)'
;MGKTIRFGVSLDSDLLDKFDQHCEERSYQTRSEAIRDLIRNTLVQREWEETEGEQAGTLTLVYDHHKSGLSQRLTEIQHDHHDVIQSSLHVHLDHHNCLEVIILKGDGEAIKTLGQKLISTKGVKHGNLALTTTGKDLI
;
A
#
# COMPACT_ATOMS: atom_id res chain seq x y z
N MET A 1 17.85 14.51 9.64
CA MET A 1 16.72 15.37 9.25
C MET A 1 17.19 16.26 8.10
N GLY A 2 16.61 16.11 6.91
CA GLY A 2 16.97 16.93 5.76
C GLY A 2 16.59 18.40 5.96
N LYS A 3 17.26 19.30 5.25
CA LYS A 3 16.99 20.73 5.30
C LYS A 3 15.65 21.04 4.61
N THR A 4 14.68 21.62 5.32
CA THR A 4 13.42 22.07 4.72
C THR A 4 13.66 23.30 3.83
N ILE A 5 13.23 23.22 2.57
CA ILE A 5 13.32 24.33 1.59
C ILE A 5 11.91 24.83 1.28
N ARG A 6 11.73 26.15 1.25
CA ARG A 6 10.47 26.79 0.82
C ARG A 6 10.58 27.15 -0.65
N PHE A 7 9.56 26.79 -1.42
CA PHE A 7 9.39 27.18 -2.81
C PHE A 7 7.94 27.65 -3.04
N GLY A 8 7.72 28.45 -4.08
CA GLY A 8 6.40 28.94 -4.47
C GLY A 8 5.83 28.11 -5.62
N VAL A 9 4.52 27.92 -5.63
CA VAL A 9 3.77 27.30 -6.72
C VAL A 9 2.64 28.22 -7.16
N SER A 10 2.33 28.21 -8.46
CA SER A 10 1.20 28.94 -9.04
C SER A 10 0.13 27.94 -9.46
N LEU A 11 -1.12 28.22 -9.11
CA LEU A 11 -2.29 27.39 -9.40
C LEU A 11 -3.45 28.32 -9.80
N ASP A 12 -4.33 27.85 -10.68
CA ASP A 12 -5.61 28.50 -10.94
C ASP A 12 -6.45 28.59 -9.65
N SER A 13 -7.22 29.67 -9.49
CA SER A 13 -8.06 29.90 -8.30
C SER A 13 -9.00 28.71 -8.05
N ASP A 14 -9.68 28.25 -9.10
CA ASP A 14 -10.66 27.18 -9.01
C ASP A 14 -10.03 25.85 -8.62
N LEU A 15 -8.75 25.64 -8.95
CA LEU A 15 -8.00 24.47 -8.56
C LEU A 15 -7.55 24.56 -7.10
N LEU A 16 -7.13 25.75 -6.66
CA LEU A 16 -6.77 26.00 -5.27
C LEU A 16 -7.98 25.79 -4.34
N ASP A 17 -9.15 26.26 -4.72
CA ASP A 17 -10.38 26.10 -3.93
C ASP A 17 -10.75 24.62 -3.75
N LYS A 18 -10.67 23.83 -4.82
CA LYS A 18 -10.87 22.37 -4.76
C LYS A 18 -9.82 21.68 -3.90
N PHE A 19 -8.57 22.16 -3.97
CA PHE A 19 -7.48 21.60 -3.16
C PHE A 19 -7.65 21.91 -1.68
N ASP A 20 -8.14 23.11 -1.34
CA ASP A 20 -8.45 23.48 0.05
C ASP A 20 -9.58 22.63 0.63
N GLN A 21 -10.65 22.43 -0.14
CA GLN A 21 -11.72 21.51 0.26
C GLN A 21 -11.18 20.10 0.52
N HIS A 22 -10.31 19.61 -0.36
CA HIS A 22 -9.66 18.30 -0.16
C HIS A 22 -8.81 18.26 1.11
N CYS A 23 -8.11 19.36 1.43
CA CYS A 23 -7.31 19.46 2.66
C CYS A 23 -8.18 19.35 3.91
N GLU A 24 -9.33 20.02 3.92
CA GLU A 24 -10.30 19.97 5.02
C GLU A 24 -10.88 18.56 5.20
N GLU A 25 -11.33 17.93 4.11
CA GLU A 25 -11.89 16.57 4.14
C GLU A 25 -10.90 15.53 4.68
N ARG A 26 -9.61 15.70 4.39
CA ARG A 26 -8.51 14.82 4.84
C ARG A 26 -7.89 15.22 6.18
N SER A 27 -8.40 16.29 6.83
CA SER A 27 -7.91 16.82 8.12
C SER A 27 -6.42 17.22 8.10
N TYR A 28 -5.92 17.75 6.99
CA TYR A 28 -4.56 18.28 6.90
C TYR A 28 -4.42 19.59 7.69
N GLN A 29 -3.29 19.77 8.40
CA GLN A 29 -3.07 20.99 9.21
C GLN A 29 -2.60 22.17 8.36
N THR A 30 -1.94 21.91 7.23
CA THR A 30 -1.48 22.95 6.31
C THR A 30 -1.52 22.47 4.85
N ARG A 31 -1.70 23.39 3.90
CA ARG A 31 -1.56 23.10 2.46
C ARG A 31 -0.20 22.46 2.13
N SER A 32 0.87 22.88 2.81
CA SER A 32 2.21 22.34 2.61
C SER A 32 2.34 20.87 3.03
N GLU A 33 1.52 20.41 3.96
CA GLU A 33 1.47 18.99 4.36
C GLU A 33 0.77 18.16 3.28
N ALA A 34 -0.41 18.61 2.84
CA ALA A 34 -1.14 17.98 1.75
C ALA A 34 -0.33 17.92 0.44
N ILE A 35 0.37 19.02 0.08
CA ILE A 35 1.26 19.05 -1.09
C ILE A 35 2.42 18.06 -0.92
N ARG A 36 3.01 17.97 0.28
CA ARG A 36 4.11 17.03 0.54
C ARG A 36 3.64 15.58 0.39
N ASP A 37 2.45 15.26 0.87
CA ASP A 37 1.87 13.94 0.73
C ASP A 37 1.53 13.63 -0.72
N LEU A 38 0.96 14.57 -1.47
CA LEU A 38 0.77 14.42 -2.91
C LEU A 38 2.08 14.17 -3.65
N ILE A 39 3.12 14.97 -3.38
CA ILE A 39 4.44 14.78 -3.99
C ILE A 39 4.98 13.40 -3.64
N ARG A 40 4.92 12.99 -2.37
CA ARG A 40 5.40 11.67 -1.93
C ARG A 40 4.63 10.55 -2.62
N ASN A 41 3.31 10.63 -2.67
CA ASN A 41 2.47 9.62 -3.32
C ASN A 41 2.76 9.52 -4.82
N THR A 42 2.98 10.64 -5.50
CA THR A 42 3.35 10.66 -6.92
C THR A 42 4.74 10.07 -7.16
N LEU A 43 5.74 10.41 -6.33
CA LEU A 43 7.08 9.84 -6.42
C LEU A 43 7.06 8.33 -6.15
N VAL A 44 6.27 7.90 -5.17
CA VAL A 44 6.05 6.49 -4.86
C VAL A 44 5.32 5.77 -6.01
N GLN A 45 4.30 6.37 -6.62
CA GLN A 45 3.64 5.80 -7.81
C GLN A 45 4.60 5.66 -8.99
N ARG A 46 5.53 6.60 -9.17
CA ARG A 46 6.55 6.53 -10.21
C ARG A 46 7.57 5.41 -9.94
N GLU A 47 7.98 5.21 -8.69
CA GLU A 47 8.71 4.00 -8.27
C GLU A 47 7.89 2.73 -8.56
N TRP A 48 6.55 2.75 -8.51
CA TRP A 48 5.77 1.57 -8.87
C TRP A 48 5.80 1.26 -10.38
N GLU A 49 6.01 2.26 -11.24
CA GLU A 49 6.19 2.09 -12.68
C GLU A 49 7.59 1.55 -13.00
N GLU A 50 8.61 1.99 -12.25
CA GLU A 50 9.96 1.44 -12.26
C GLU A 50 9.99 0.15 -11.40
N THR A 51 9.64 -0.99 -12.00
CA THR A 51 9.51 -2.28 -11.29
C THR A 51 10.85 -2.84 -10.75
N GLU A 52 11.94 -2.08 -10.86
CA GLU A 52 13.28 -2.46 -10.41
C GLU A 52 13.57 -1.89 -9.01
N GLY A 53 14.07 -2.74 -8.11
CA GLY A 53 14.60 -2.31 -6.81
C GLY A 53 13.80 -2.77 -5.58
N GLU A 54 14.37 -2.50 -4.40
CA GLU A 54 13.79 -2.89 -3.11
C GLU A 54 12.65 -1.93 -2.73
N GLN A 55 11.43 -2.45 -2.65
CA GLN A 55 10.22 -1.73 -2.30
C GLN A 55 9.60 -2.26 -1.00
N ALA A 56 8.64 -1.52 -0.46
CA ALA A 56 7.79 -1.96 0.63
C ALA A 56 6.32 -1.95 0.19
N GLY A 57 5.43 -2.55 0.96
CA GLY A 57 4.01 -2.50 0.64
C GLY A 57 3.13 -3.21 1.64
N THR A 58 1.82 -3.11 1.42
CA THR A 58 0.82 -3.89 2.12
C THR A 58 -0.10 -4.59 1.13
N LEU A 59 -0.44 -5.84 1.44
CA LEU A 59 -1.47 -6.58 0.75
C LEU A 59 -2.63 -6.81 1.70
N THR A 60 -3.80 -6.29 1.36
CA THR A 60 -5.03 -6.53 2.11
C THR A 60 -5.85 -7.61 1.41
N LEU A 61 -6.31 -8.61 2.14
CA LEU A 61 -7.16 -9.70 1.66
C LEU A 61 -8.45 -9.77 2.49
N VAL A 62 -9.56 -10.09 1.83
CA VAL A 62 -10.80 -10.50 2.49
C VAL A 62 -11.19 -11.87 1.96
N TYR A 63 -11.39 -12.82 2.87
CA TYR A 63 -11.76 -14.19 2.49
C TYR A 63 -12.63 -14.88 3.54
N ASP A 64 -13.26 -15.96 3.13
CA ASP A 64 -14.09 -16.80 3.99
C ASP A 64 -13.26 -17.96 4.56
N HIS A 65 -12.99 -17.96 5.86
CA HIS A 65 -12.15 -18.98 6.51
C HIS A 65 -12.83 -20.34 6.67
N HIS A 66 -14.15 -20.44 6.43
CA HIS A 66 -14.84 -21.73 6.36
C HIS A 66 -14.65 -22.43 5.01
N LYS A 67 -14.08 -21.74 4.00
CA LYS A 67 -13.72 -22.38 2.73
C LYS A 67 -12.59 -23.39 2.98
N SER A 68 -12.94 -24.66 2.84
CA SER A 68 -12.05 -25.78 3.10
C SER A 68 -10.69 -25.61 2.42
N GLY A 69 -9.62 -25.67 3.23
CA GLY A 69 -8.24 -25.58 2.79
C GLY A 69 -7.74 -24.19 2.40
N LEU A 70 -8.58 -23.14 2.40
CA LEU A 70 -8.16 -21.81 1.97
C LEU A 70 -7.12 -21.20 2.90
N SER A 71 -7.38 -21.15 4.21
CA SER A 71 -6.44 -20.57 5.18
C SER A 71 -5.09 -21.28 5.13
N GLN A 72 -5.09 -22.61 5.05
CA GLN A 72 -3.86 -23.39 4.93
C GLN A 72 -3.10 -23.06 3.63
N ARG A 73 -3.79 -22.97 2.49
CA ARG A 73 -3.17 -22.63 1.21
C ARG A 73 -2.58 -21.22 1.19
N LEU A 74 -3.27 -20.26 1.81
CA LEU A 74 -2.74 -18.90 1.97
C LEU A 74 -1.47 -18.92 2.84
N THR A 75 -1.49 -19.63 3.97
CA THR A 75 -0.33 -19.79 4.84
C THR A 75 0.84 -20.47 4.11
N GLU A 76 0.60 -21.51 3.31
CA GLU A 76 1.64 -22.18 2.53
C GLU A 76 2.29 -21.23 1.51
N ILE A 77 1.47 -20.48 0.75
CA ILE A 77 1.99 -19.46 -0.19
C ILE A 77 2.83 -18.42 0.56
N GLN A 78 2.39 -17.98 1.74
CA GLN A 78 3.12 -17.02 2.56
C GLN A 78 4.44 -17.59 3.08
N HIS A 79 4.47 -18.84 3.53
CA HIS A 79 5.69 -19.50 3.99
C HIS A 79 6.73 -19.66 2.87
N ASP A 80 6.28 -19.95 1.65
CA ASP A 80 7.17 -20.04 0.47
C ASP A 80 7.85 -18.69 0.14
N HIS A 81 7.31 -17.56 0.60
CA HIS A 81 7.80 -16.20 0.33
C HIS A 81 8.12 -15.43 1.62
N HIS A 82 8.63 -16.14 2.63
CA HIS A 82 9.02 -15.58 3.94
C HIS A 82 10.13 -14.51 3.85
N ASP A 83 10.88 -14.48 2.75
CA ASP A 83 11.91 -13.49 2.44
C ASP A 83 11.30 -12.13 2.07
N VAL A 84 10.09 -12.13 1.49
CA VAL A 84 9.35 -10.91 1.10
C VAL A 84 8.35 -10.48 2.18
N ILE A 85 7.75 -11.43 2.89
CA ILE A 85 6.72 -11.16 3.92
C ILE A 85 7.38 -10.83 5.26
N GLN A 86 7.10 -9.64 5.78
CA GLN A 86 7.63 -9.18 7.06
C GLN A 86 6.73 -9.59 8.22
N SER A 87 5.42 -9.50 8.03
CA SER A 87 4.41 -9.89 9.02
C SER A 87 3.02 -9.94 8.38
N SER A 88 2.07 -10.57 9.07
CA SER A 88 0.65 -10.50 8.73
C SER A 88 -0.19 -10.21 9.97
N LEU A 89 -1.25 -9.41 9.78
CA LEU A 89 -2.27 -9.15 10.78
C LEU A 89 -3.58 -9.75 10.28
N HIS A 90 -4.17 -10.62 11.09
CA HIS A 90 -5.45 -11.26 10.80
C HIS A 90 -6.52 -10.75 11.76
N VAL A 91 -7.69 -10.38 11.23
CA VAL A 91 -8.85 -9.91 11.98
C VAL A 91 -10.10 -10.66 11.52
N HIS A 92 -10.84 -11.24 12.47
CA HIS A 92 -12.18 -11.77 12.18
C HIS A 92 -13.16 -10.60 12.06
N LEU A 93 -13.74 -10.41 10.86
CA LEU A 93 -14.76 -9.40 10.61
C LEU A 93 -16.13 -9.88 11.09
N ASP A 94 -16.41 -11.16 10.89
CA ASP A 94 -17.61 -11.84 11.36
C ASP A 94 -17.35 -13.37 11.44
N HIS A 95 -18.41 -14.16 11.64
CA HIS A 95 -18.31 -15.61 11.76
C HIS A 95 -17.71 -16.29 10.51
N HIS A 96 -17.77 -15.68 9.33
CA HIS A 96 -17.29 -16.30 8.08
C HIS A 96 -16.08 -15.55 7.52
N ASN A 97 -16.04 -14.23 7.65
CA ASN A 97 -15.08 -13.38 6.95
C ASN A 97 -13.88 -13.00 7.82
N CYS A 98 -12.72 -13.07 7.21
CA CYS A 98 -11.47 -12.57 7.75
C CYS A 98 -10.93 -11.45 6.87
N LEU A 99 -10.35 -10.44 7.52
CA LEU A 99 -9.49 -9.44 6.92
C LEU A 99 -8.05 -9.81 7.27
N GLU A 100 -7.18 -9.87 6.29
CA GLU A 100 -5.75 -10.09 6.51
C GLU A 100 -4.96 -8.97 5.84
N VAL A 101 -4.04 -8.35 6.58
CA VAL A 101 -3.12 -7.33 6.07
C VAL A 101 -1.71 -7.87 6.19
N ILE A 102 -1.05 -8.06 5.05
CA ILE A 102 0.29 -8.64 4.95
C ILE A 102 1.26 -7.51 4.61
N ILE A 103 2.29 -7.35 5.43
CA ILE A 103 3.34 -6.36 5.26
C ILE A 103 4.45 -6.99 4.41
N LEU A 104 4.82 -6.32 3.32
CA LEU A 104 5.74 -6.83 2.30
C LEU A 104 6.94 -5.90 2.19
N LYS A 105 8.13 -6.48 1.99
CA LYS A 105 9.36 -5.74 1.66
C LYS A 105 10.29 -6.65 0.87
N GLY A 106 10.81 -6.17 -0.24
CA GLY A 106 11.66 -6.95 -1.14
C GLY A 106 11.65 -6.37 -2.55
N ASP A 107 12.08 -7.16 -3.52
CA ASP A 107 12.04 -6.76 -4.93
C ASP A 107 10.60 -6.45 -5.39
N GLY A 108 10.41 -5.34 -6.11
CA GLY A 108 9.09 -4.90 -6.56
C GLY A 108 8.35 -5.92 -7.45
N GLU A 109 9.06 -6.64 -8.32
CA GLU A 109 8.48 -7.69 -9.15
C GLU A 109 8.06 -8.91 -8.32
N ALA A 110 8.89 -9.30 -7.35
CA ALA A 110 8.57 -10.37 -6.41
C ALA A 110 7.33 -10.05 -5.57
N ILE A 111 7.22 -8.83 -5.05
CA ILE A 111 6.05 -8.36 -4.30
C ILE A 111 4.79 -8.39 -5.19
N LYS A 112 4.86 -7.87 -6.42
CA LYS A 112 3.72 -7.86 -7.36
C LYS A 112 3.26 -9.28 -7.68
N THR A 113 4.21 -10.17 -7.99
CA THR A 113 3.93 -11.58 -8.32
C THR A 113 3.27 -12.31 -7.15
N LEU A 114 3.81 -12.16 -5.94
CA LEU A 114 3.22 -12.72 -4.73
C LEU A 114 1.82 -12.17 -4.46
N GLY A 115 1.64 -10.85 -4.59
CA GLY A 115 0.35 -10.20 -4.44
C GLY A 115 -0.70 -10.78 -5.37
N GLN A 116 -0.38 -10.89 -6.67
CA GLN A 116 -1.28 -11.50 -7.66
C GLN A 116 -1.61 -12.96 -7.34
N LYS A 117 -0.61 -13.76 -6.89
CA LYS A 117 -0.80 -15.17 -6.50
C LYS A 117 -1.76 -15.31 -5.31
N LEU A 118 -1.60 -14.48 -4.28
CA LEU A 118 -2.48 -14.49 -3.11
C LEU A 118 -3.90 -14.01 -3.48
N ILE A 119 -4.04 -12.91 -4.21
CA ILE A 119 -5.33 -12.36 -4.63
C ILE A 119 -6.12 -13.34 -5.50
N SER A 120 -5.44 -14.05 -6.41
CA SER A 120 -6.08 -15.01 -7.32
C SER A 120 -6.37 -16.38 -6.69
N THR A 121 -6.01 -16.59 -5.41
CA THR A 121 -6.28 -17.86 -4.73
C THR A 121 -7.78 -18.07 -4.58
N LYS A 122 -8.29 -19.19 -5.09
CA LYS A 122 -9.72 -19.54 -5.08
C LYS A 122 -10.29 -19.48 -3.66
N GLY A 123 -11.23 -18.57 -3.43
CA GLY A 123 -11.88 -18.36 -2.13
C GLY A 123 -11.55 -17.01 -1.49
N VAL A 124 -10.53 -16.31 -1.99
CA VAL A 124 -10.33 -14.89 -1.74
C VAL A 124 -11.46 -14.10 -2.42
N LYS A 125 -12.14 -13.24 -1.64
CA LYS A 125 -13.27 -12.43 -2.10
C LYS A 125 -12.80 -11.07 -2.63
N HIS A 126 -11.78 -10.52 -1.99
CA HIS A 126 -11.18 -9.25 -2.36
C HIS A 126 -9.71 -9.27 -2.01
N GLY A 127 -8.90 -8.57 -2.82
CA GLY A 127 -7.56 -8.22 -2.40
C GLY A 127 -7.05 -6.96 -3.09
N ASN A 128 -6.19 -6.24 -2.39
CA ASN A 128 -5.63 -4.96 -2.82
C ASN A 128 -4.17 -4.87 -2.39
N LEU A 129 -3.28 -4.70 -3.38
CA LEU A 129 -1.86 -4.48 -3.16
C LEU A 129 -1.57 -2.98 -3.25
N ALA A 130 -1.11 -2.40 -2.14
CA ALA A 130 -0.60 -1.04 -2.08
C ALA A 130 0.91 -1.10 -1.87
N LEU A 131 1.67 -0.77 -2.91
CA LEU A 131 3.13 -0.65 -2.82
C LEU A 131 3.50 0.67 -2.15
N THR A 132 4.75 0.83 -1.75
CA THR A 132 5.33 2.07 -1.23
C THR A 132 6.85 2.00 -1.27
N THR A 133 7.51 3.11 -0.97
CA THR A 133 8.96 3.20 -0.88
C THR A 133 9.50 2.66 0.45
N THR A 134 10.73 2.17 0.45
CA THR A 134 11.48 1.90 1.70
C THR A 134 11.93 3.18 2.40
N GLY A 135 11.80 4.33 1.72
CA GLY A 135 12.20 5.65 2.23
C GLY A 135 13.69 5.94 2.15
N LYS A 136 14.51 5.02 1.63
CA LYS A 136 15.96 5.18 1.49
C LYS A 136 16.33 6.26 0.46
N ASP A 137 15.56 6.38 -0.61
CA ASP A 137 15.85 7.26 -1.75
C ASP A 137 15.05 8.59 -1.73
N LEU A 138 14.37 8.89 -0.61
CA LEU A 138 13.54 10.08 -0.46
C LEU A 138 14.25 11.29 0.19
N ILE A 139 15.53 11.20 0.58
CA ILE A 139 16.28 12.28 1.28
C ILE A 139 17.72 12.39 0.77
#